data_AF-A0A151F8A8-F1
#
_entry.id   AF-A0A151F8A8-F1
#
_cell.length_a   1.000
_cell.length_b   1.000
_cell.length_c   1.000
_cell.angle_alpha   90.00
_cell.angle_beta   90.00
_cell.angle_gamma   90.00
#
_symmetry.space_group_name_H-M   'P 1'
#
loop_
_entity.id
_entity.type
_entity.pdbx_description
1 polymer ?
#
loop_
_entity_poly.entity_id
_entity_poly.type
_entity_poly.pdbx_seq_one_letter_code
_entity_poly.pdbx_strand_id
1 'polypeptide(L)'
;MNVVYPDFNGIGDIRNLKISKKGKLGTDAYPTLWDELDQKVYDLMKRNPQESFGKIAGKIGVSWVTVRNHFQEIIKQCKVFTPFFPKTYSGYSHVLLCFRTKYEIGFENALKQLDRSSYIYKFNKRMIIILFVKNYNSAVRKFKELEKEKIVRDLKISIPIIYEQP
;
A
#
# COMPACT_ATOMS: atom_id res chain seq x y z
N MET A 1 -5.50 3.88 2.42
CA MET A 1 -4.46 2.93 2.03
C MET A 1 -3.16 3.11 2.83
N ASN A 2 -2.78 2.29 3.80
CA ASN A 2 -1.44 2.43 4.39
C ASN A 2 -0.39 1.74 3.50
N VAL A 3 0.48 2.53 2.88
CA VAL A 3 1.67 2.02 2.18
C VAL A 3 2.69 1.65 3.25
N VAL A 4 3.13 0.39 3.22
CA VAL A 4 4.12 -0.13 4.15
C VAL A 4 5.48 -0.07 3.45
N TYR A 5 6.32 0.88 3.86
CA TYR A 5 7.69 0.97 3.37
C TYR A 5 8.57 -0.10 4.05
N PRO A 6 9.28 -0.92 3.27
CA PRO A 6 10.18 -1.95 3.79
C PRO A 6 11.48 -1.35 4.33
N ASP A 7 12.12 -2.06 5.25
CA ASP A 7 13.48 -1.76 5.71
C ASP A 7 14.53 -2.53 4.86
N PHE A 8 15.65 -1.90 4.55
CA PHE A 8 16.74 -2.52 3.78
C PHE A 8 17.58 -3.43 4.72
N ASN A 9 17.86 -4.67 4.29
CA ASN A 9 18.16 -5.85 5.13
C ASN A 9 16.94 -6.44 5.89
N GLY A 10 15.72 -6.14 5.45
CA GLY A 10 14.50 -6.70 6.00
C GLY A 10 14.40 -8.24 5.93
N ILE A 11 13.47 -8.80 6.69
CA ILE A 11 13.14 -10.22 6.76
C ILE A 11 12.77 -10.72 5.36
N GLY A 12 13.55 -11.68 4.87
CA GLY A 12 13.33 -12.30 3.55
C GLY A 12 12.15 -13.26 3.49
N ASP A 13 11.69 -13.80 4.63
CA ASP A 13 10.67 -14.85 4.72
C ASP A 13 9.51 -14.49 5.67
N ILE A 14 8.30 -14.58 5.14
CA ILE A 14 7.05 -14.29 5.84
C ILE A 14 6.80 -15.15 7.09
N ARG A 15 7.38 -16.36 7.16
CA ARG A 15 7.22 -17.27 8.30
C ARG A 15 7.72 -16.63 9.60
N ASN A 16 8.72 -15.76 9.50
CA ASN A 16 9.36 -15.07 10.61
C ASN A 16 8.59 -13.83 11.09
N LEU A 17 7.44 -13.50 10.48
CA LEU A 17 6.61 -12.40 10.96
C LEU A 17 6.11 -12.65 12.38
N LYS A 18 6.34 -11.65 13.24
CA LYS A 18 5.85 -11.61 14.62
C LYS A 18 4.76 -10.56 14.75
N ILE A 19 3.56 -10.98 15.13
CA ILE A 19 2.39 -10.10 15.28
C ILE A 19 1.98 -10.11 16.74
N SER A 20 2.47 -9.13 17.50
CA SER A 20 2.24 -9.07 18.96
C SER A 20 1.38 -7.89 19.39
N LYS A 21 1.40 -6.78 18.63
CA LYS A 21 0.76 -5.52 19.04
C LYS A 21 -0.72 -5.46 18.63
N LYS A 22 -1.61 -5.40 19.61
CA LYS A 22 -3.03 -5.03 19.41
C LYS A 22 -3.15 -3.54 19.08
N GLY A 23 -4.17 -3.20 18.31
CA GLY A 23 -4.47 -1.81 17.97
C GLY A 23 -5.24 -1.69 16.68
N LYS A 24 -5.74 -0.48 16.43
CA LYS A 24 -6.46 -0.11 15.21
C LYS A 24 -5.58 0.80 14.36
N LEU A 25 -5.55 0.55 13.06
CA LEU A 25 -4.98 1.50 12.11
C LEU A 25 -5.85 2.75 12.07
N GLY A 26 -5.19 3.89 11.92
CA GLY A 26 -5.86 5.16 11.66
C GLY A 26 -6.76 5.08 10.43
N THR A 27 -7.79 5.92 10.42
CA THR A 27 -8.62 6.12 9.24
C THR A 27 -7.96 7.21 8.40
N ASP A 28 -7.92 6.99 7.09
CA ASP A 28 -7.45 8.03 6.19
C ASP A 28 -8.52 9.10 6.02
N ALA A 29 -8.11 10.35 6.10
CA ALA A 29 -8.98 11.46 5.76
C ALA A 29 -9.43 11.32 4.30
N TYR A 30 -10.73 11.47 4.06
CA TYR A 30 -11.22 11.64 2.70
C TYR A 30 -10.82 13.04 2.22
N PRO A 31 -10.25 13.20 1.02
CA PRO A 31 -9.92 14.52 0.48
C PRO A 31 -11.23 15.24 0.13
N THR A 32 -11.73 16.10 1.03
CA THR A 32 -13.01 16.82 0.86
C THR A 32 -12.85 18.23 0.29
N LEU A 33 -11.62 18.71 0.09
CA LEU A 33 -11.33 20.13 -0.14
C LEU A 33 -10.72 20.43 -1.52
N TRP A 34 -10.80 19.50 -2.47
CA TRP A 34 -10.21 19.72 -3.80
C TRP A 34 -11.17 20.53 -4.66
N ASP A 35 -10.67 21.66 -5.17
CA ASP A 35 -11.38 22.43 -6.18
C ASP A 35 -11.07 21.92 -7.61
N GLU A 36 -11.66 22.56 -8.62
CA GLU A 36 -11.43 22.18 -10.02
C GLU A 36 -9.97 22.35 -10.45
N LEU A 37 -9.25 23.31 -9.86
CA LEU A 37 -7.85 23.56 -10.16
C LEU A 37 -6.97 22.47 -9.55
N ASP A 38 -7.25 22.05 -8.32
CA ASP A 38 -6.60 20.91 -7.68
C ASP A 38 -6.73 19.65 -8.53
N GLN A 39 -7.95 19.38 -9.02
CA GLN A 39 -8.21 18.23 -9.87
C GLN A 39 -7.39 18.28 -11.17
N LYS A 40 -7.33 19.45 -11.84
CA LYS A 40 -6.52 19.65 -13.06
C LYS A 40 -5.03 19.47 -12.81
N VAL A 41 -4.51 20.05 -11.71
CA VAL A 41 -3.10 19.90 -11.32
C VAL A 41 -2.79 18.43 -11.02
N TYR A 42 -3.63 17.76 -10.25
CA TYR A 42 -3.49 16.33 -9.95
C TYR A 42 -3.48 15.48 -11.22
N ASP A 43 -4.45 15.67 -12.13
CA ASP A 43 -4.56 14.85 -13.33
C ASP A 43 -3.36 14.98 -14.27
N LEU A 44 -2.76 16.17 -14.34
CA LEU A 44 -1.57 16.42 -15.14
C LEU A 44 -0.28 15.89 -14.49
N MET A 45 -0.22 15.80 -13.16
CA MET A 45 1.00 15.44 -12.43
C MET A 45 1.01 14.02 -11.85
N LYS A 46 -0.14 13.35 -11.68
CA LYS A 46 -0.26 12.04 -11.00
C LYS A 46 0.57 10.91 -11.63
N ARG A 47 0.87 11.01 -12.93
CA ARG A 47 1.70 10.03 -13.66
C ARG A 47 3.18 10.39 -13.67
N ASN A 48 3.49 11.69 -13.68
CA ASN A 48 4.86 12.20 -13.68
C ASN A 48 4.96 13.39 -12.70
N PRO A 49 5.16 13.14 -11.39
CA PRO A 49 5.28 14.21 -10.40
C PRO A 49 6.57 15.04 -10.56
N GLN A 50 7.50 14.61 -11.42
CA GLN A 50 8.73 15.35 -11.76
C GLN A 50 8.54 16.34 -12.92
N GLU A 51 7.35 16.38 -13.53
CA GLU A 51 7.02 17.36 -14.56
C GLU A 51 7.17 18.79 -14.00
N SER A 52 7.74 19.71 -14.78
CA SER A 52 7.99 21.07 -14.29
C SER A 52 6.68 21.84 -14.07
N PHE A 53 6.58 22.56 -12.94
CA PHE A 53 5.41 23.38 -12.63
C PHE A 53 5.12 24.44 -13.70
N GLY A 54 6.16 25.00 -14.33
CA GLY A 54 6.01 25.96 -15.42
C GLY A 54 5.33 25.36 -16.66
N LYS A 55 5.66 24.11 -17.02
CA LYS A 55 5.02 23.41 -18.15
C LYS A 55 3.56 23.07 -17.85
N ILE A 56 3.25 22.69 -16.62
CA ILE A 56 1.86 22.46 -16.19
C ILE A 56 1.07 23.77 -16.18
N ALA A 57 1.65 24.84 -15.63
CA ALA A 57 1.08 26.18 -15.61
C ALA A 57 0.68 26.67 -17.00
N GLY A 58 1.57 26.50 -17.99
CA GLY A 58 1.28 26.84 -19.39
C GLY A 58 0.11 26.07 -20.00
N LYS A 59 -0.15 24.83 -19.55
CA LYS A 59 -1.29 24.02 -20.04
C LYS A 59 -2.64 24.48 -19.46
N ILE A 60 -2.64 25.00 -18.24
CA ILE A 60 -3.88 25.33 -17.51
C ILE A 60 -4.15 26.82 -17.38
N GLY A 61 -3.22 27.67 -17.83
CA GLY A 61 -3.40 29.12 -17.87
C GLY A 61 -3.28 29.81 -16.50
N VAL A 62 -2.47 29.28 -15.58
CA VAL A 62 -2.20 29.90 -14.27
C VAL A 62 -0.70 30.08 -14.03
N SER A 63 -0.31 30.75 -12.94
CA SER A 63 1.10 30.90 -12.59
C SER A 63 1.72 29.57 -12.11
N TRP A 64 3.03 29.39 -12.33
CA TRP A 64 3.75 28.22 -11.81
C TRP A 64 3.73 28.14 -10.27
N VAL A 65 3.68 29.29 -9.59
CA VAL A 65 3.57 29.36 -8.12
C VAL A 65 2.24 28.80 -7.66
N THR A 66 1.16 29.13 -8.37
CA THR A 66 -0.18 28.58 -8.13
C THR A 66 -0.16 27.07 -8.25
N VAL A 67 0.36 26.52 -9.37
CA VAL A 67 0.47 25.06 -9.56
C VAL A 67 1.23 24.40 -8.42
N ARG A 68 2.39 24.97 -8.03
CA ARG A 68 3.21 24.44 -6.93
C ARG A 68 2.41 24.37 -5.63
N ASN A 69 1.72 25.44 -5.26
CA ASN A 69 1.00 25.51 -3.99
C ASN A 69 -0.13 24.47 -3.95
N HIS A 70 -0.94 24.40 -5.00
CA HIS A 70 -2.00 23.39 -5.13
C HIS A 70 -1.41 21.96 -5.08
N PHE A 71 -0.35 21.69 -5.84
CA PHE A 71 0.29 20.37 -5.83
C PHE A 71 0.86 19.98 -4.46
N GLN A 72 1.41 20.94 -3.70
CA GLN A 72 1.90 20.70 -2.35
C GLN A 72 0.77 20.34 -1.37
N GLU A 73 -0.39 20.99 -1.47
CA GLU A 73 -1.56 20.63 -0.65
C GLU A 73 -2.17 19.28 -1.08
N ILE A 74 -2.23 19.00 -2.37
CA ILE A 74 -2.65 17.70 -2.91
C ILE A 74 -1.78 16.57 -2.34
N ILE A 75 -0.45 16.72 -2.33
CA ILE A 75 0.46 15.69 -1.83
C ILE A 75 0.21 15.39 -0.35
N LYS A 76 -0.10 16.40 0.47
CA LYS A 76 -0.41 16.19 1.90
C LYS A 76 -1.68 15.35 2.12
N GLN A 77 -2.60 15.40 1.18
CA GLN A 77 -3.88 14.67 1.21
C GLN A 77 -3.84 13.35 0.44
N CYS A 78 -2.81 13.15 -0.39
CA CYS A 78 -2.58 11.94 -1.16
C CYS A 78 -1.70 10.95 -0.42
N LYS A 79 -1.75 9.71 -0.89
CA LYS A 79 -0.78 8.68 -0.52
C LYS A 79 0.10 8.36 -1.70
N VAL A 80 1.40 8.59 -1.54
CA VAL A 80 2.37 8.30 -2.58
C VAL A 80 2.61 6.80 -2.62
N PHE A 81 2.30 6.20 -3.77
CA PHE A 81 2.44 4.78 -4.00
C PHE A 81 3.71 4.50 -4.80
N THR A 82 4.82 4.27 -4.10
CA THR A 82 6.10 3.92 -4.71
C THR A 82 6.52 2.53 -4.26
N PRO A 83 6.14 1.47 -4.99
CA PRO A 83 6.56 0.11 -4.67
C PRO A 83 8.08 -0.05 -4.66
N PHE A 84 8.57 -0.88 -3.73
CA PHE A 84 9.94 -1.37 -3.70
C PHE A 84 9.96 -2.89 -3.78
N PHE A 85 10.63 -3.42 -4.81
CA PHE A 85 10.75 -4.84 -5.09
C PHE A 85 12.19 -5.17 -5.53
N PRO A 86 13.08 -5.60 -4.61
CA PRO A 86 14.49 -5.88 -4.91
C PRO A 86 14.72 -6.83 -6.09
N LYS A 87 13.84 -7.81 -6.27
CA LYS A 87 13.91 -8.80 -7.35
C LYS A 87 12.99 -8.49 -8.54
N THR A 88 12.64 -7.21 -8.72
CA THR A 88 11.57 -6.76 -9.64
C THR A 88 10.18 -7.30 -9.23
N TYR A 89 9.13 -6.83 -9.89
CA TYR A 89 7.76 -7.23 -9.60
C TYR A 89 7.53 -8.74 -9.86
N SER A 90 8.04 -9.28 -10.97
CA SER A 90 7.91 -10.69 -11.35
C SER A 90 8.70 -11.65 -10.45
N GLY A 91 9.61 -11.13 -9.62
CA GLY A 91 10.37 -11.93 -8.64
C GLY A 91 9.55 -12.38 -7.42
N TYR A 92 8.26 -12.04 -7.34
CA TYR A 92 7.39 -12.34 -6.21
C TYR A 92 6.04 -12.91 -6.67
N SER A 93 5.50 -13.86 -5.90
CA SER A 93 4.10 -14.26 -5.97
C SER A 93 3.23 -13.27 -5.18
N HIS A 94 2.00 -13.08 -5.63
CA HIS A 94 1.01 -12.24 -4.94
C HIS A 94 0.00 -13.11 -4.21
N VAL A 95 -0.29 -12.77 -2.95
CA VAL A 95 -1.34 -13.40 -2.18
C VAL A 95 -2.27 -12.32 -1.66
N LEU A 96 -3.56 -12.44 -1.99
CA LEU A 96 -4.60 -11.60 -1.45
C LEU A 96 -5.21 -12.28 -0.23
N LEU A 97 -5.13 -11.61 0.91
CA LEU A 97 -5.61 -12.11 2.19
C LEU A 97 -6.71 -11.20 2.69
N CYS A 98 -7.86 -11.73 3.07
CA CYS A 98 -8.97 -10.96 3.62
C CYS A 98 -9.44 -11.59 4.93
N PHE A 99 -9.40 -10.83 6.03
CA PHE A 99 -9.68 -11.37 7.35
C PHE A 99 -10.07 -10.29 8.37
N ARG A 100 -10.41 -10.70 9.59
CA ARG A 100 -10.68 -9.81 10.74
C ARG A 100 -9.60 -9.98 11.79
N THR A 101 -9.19 -8.89 12.43
CA THR A 101 -8.19 -8.95 13.52
C THR A 101 -8.36 -7.81 14.53
N LYS A 102 -7.78 -8.00 15.72
CA LYS A 102 -7.58 -6.94 16.73
C LYS A 102 -6.14 -6.39 16.69
N TYR A 103 -5.29 -6.90 15.80
CA TYR A 103 -3.85 -6.67 15.74
C TYR A 103 -3.44 -5.84 14.51
N GLU A 104 -4.26 -4.86 14.11
CA GLU A 104 -4.05 -4.13 12.84
C GLU A 104 -2.69 -3.40 12.81
N ILE A 105 -2.31 -2.76 13.92
CA ILE A 105 -0.99 -2.13 14.09
C ILE A 105 0.13 -3.19 14.09
N GLY A 106 -0.11 -4.35 14.71
CA GLY A 106 0.84 -5.46 14.70
C GLY A 106 1.13 -5.95 13.28
N PHE A 107 0.11 -6.01 12.42
CA PHE A 107 0.29 -6.33 11.00
C PHE A 107 1.08 -5.24 10.26
N GLU A 108 0.74 -3.96 10.42
CA GLU A 108 1.49 -2.88 9.78
C GLU A 108 2.97 -2.91 10.17
N ASN A 109 3.27 -3.05 11.46
CA ASN A 109 4.64 -3.14 11.95
C ASN A 109 5.38 -4.38 11.44
N ALA A 110 4.71 -5.53 11.42
CA ALA A 110 5.30 -6.77 10.93
C ALA A 110 5.62 -6.67 9.42
N LEU A 111 4.71 -6.11 8.62
CA LEU A 111 4.94 -5.95 7.18
C LEU A 111 6.07 -4.97 6.85
N LYS A 112 6.30 -3.93 7.67
CA LYS A 112 7.44 -3.00 7.49
C LYS A 112 8.80 -3.69 7.57
N GLN A 113 8.85 -4.85 8.24
CA GLN A 113 10.07 -5.63 8.37
C GLN A 113 10.40 -6.45 7.12
N LEU A 114 9.51 -6.56 6.14
CA LEU A 114 9.80 -7.31 4.91
C LEU A 114 10.77 -6.53 4.03
N ASP A 115 11.58 -7.24 3.23
CA ASP A 115 12.50 -6.62 2.24
C ASP A 115 11.79 -6.05 0.99
N ARG A 116 10.45 -6.03 0.96
CA ARG A 116 9.63 -5.64 -0.19
C ARG A 116 8.33 -5.00 0.22
N SER A 117 7.71 -4.25 -0.68
CA SER A 117 6.42 -3.61 -0.45
C SER A 117 5.29 -4.62 -0.25
N SER A 118 4.32 -4.24 0.58
CA SER A 118 3.04 -4.92 0.75
C SER A 118 1.96 -3.89 1.07
N TYR A 119 0.70 -4.20 0.78
CA TYR A 119 -0.37 -3.22 0.90
C TYR A 119 -1.43 -3.68 1.87
N ILE A 120 -1.81 -2.77 2.77
CA ILE A 120 -2.90 -2.97 3.71
C ILE A 120 -4.06 -2.06 3.32
N TYR A 121 -5.23 -2.66 3.20
CA TYR A 121 -6.51 -1.98 3.10
C TYR A 121 -7.39 -2.37 4.28
N LYS A 122 -8.14 -1.39 4.77
CA LYS A 122 -9.09 -1.59 5.86
C LYS A 122 -10.46 -1.18 5.36
N PHE A 123 -11.41 -2.10 5.42
CA PHE A 123 -12.80 -1.88 5.06
C PHE A 123 -13.67 -2.35 6.22
N ASN A 124 -14.32 -1.42 6.90
CA ASN A 124 -15.10 -1.68 8.10
C ASN A 124 -14.30 -2.48 9.15
N LYS A 125 -14.73 -3.71 9.45
CA LYS A 125 -14.10 -4.60 10.43
C LYS A 125 -13.14 -5.62 9.80
N ARG A 126 -12.86 -5.50 8.49
CA ARG A 126 -11.98 -6.40 7.73
C ARG A 126 -10.69 -5.69 7.30
N MET A 127 -9.62 -6.46 7.28
CA MET A 127 -8.37 -6.12 6.63
C MET A 127 -8.25 -6.91 5.33
N ILE A 128 -7.74 -6.26 4.30
CA ILE A 128 -7.29 -6.88 3.06
C ILE A 128 -5.79 -6.60 2.95
N ILE A 129 -4.99 -7.65 2.75
CA ILE A 129 -3.56 -7.53 2.53
C ILE A 129 -3.25 -8.06 1.14
N ILE A 130 -2.58 -7.25 0.32
CA ILE A 130 -1.88 -7.71 -0.88
C ILE A 130 -0.43 -7.94 -0.47
N LEU A 131 -0.05 -9.20 -0.39
CA LEU A 131 1.23 -9.63 0.12
C LEU A 131 2.12 -10.12 -1.03
N PHE A 132 3.33 -9.60 -1.09
CA PHE A 132 4.35 -10.01 -2.06
C PHE A 132 5.35 -10.93 -1.37
N VAL A 133 5.44 -12.18 -1.84
CA VAL A 133 6.27 -13.23 -1.22
C VAL A 133 6.98 -14.05 -2.27
N LYS A 134 8.16 -14.57 -1.93
CA LYS A 134 8.92 -15.49 -2.81
C LYS A 134 8.20 -16.83 -3.01
N ASN A 135 7.40 -17.25 -2.02
CA ASN A 135 6.65 -18.49 -2.04
C ASN A 135 5.29 -18.29 -1.35
N TYR A 136 4.20 -18.39 -2.13
CA TYR A 136 2.86 -18.21 -1.60
C TYR A 136 2.48 -19.28 -0.56
N ASN A 137 2.99 -20.52 -0.66
CA ASN A 137 2.69 -21.58 0.30
C ASN A 137 3.15 -21.23 1.72
N SER A 138 4.30 -20.56 1.84
CA SER A 138 4.79 -20.05 3.13
C SER A 138 3.85 -19.01 3.74
N ALA A 139 3.29 -18.12 2.92
CA ALA A 139 2.30 -17.15 3.37
C ALA A 139 1.00 -17.83 3.80
N VAL A 140 0.47 -18.75 2.98
CA VAL A 140 -0.74 -19.51 3.30
C VAL A 140 -0.60 -20.26 4.62
N ARG A 141 0.52 -20.97 4.81
CA ARG A 141 0.80 -21.70 6.06
C ARG A 141 0.83 -20.76 7.26
N LYS A 142 1.60 -19.67 7.18
CA LYS A 142 1.71 -18.69 8.26
C LYS A 142 0.35 -18.09 8.64
N PHE A 143 -0.48 -17.73 7.67
CA PHE A 143 -1.80 -17.14 7.97
C PHE A 143 -2.79 -18.17 8.55
N LYS A 144 -2.70 -19.44 8.14
CA LYS A 144 -3.47 -20.52 8.79
C LYS A 144 -3.04 -20.75 10.23
N GLU A 145 -1.75 -20.63 10.54
CA GLU A 145 -1.25 -20.67 11.94
C GLU A 145 -1.82 -19.51 12.76
N LEU A 146 -1.74 -18.28 12.23
CA LEU A 146 -2.29 -17.09 12.88
C LEU A 146 -3.81 -17.18 13.11
N GLU A 147 -4.54 -17.88 12.23
CA GLU A 147 -5.96 -18.15 12.41
C GLU A 147 -6.20 -19.15 13.54
N LYS A 148 -5.43 -20.25 13.62
CA LYS A 148 -5.48 -21.20 14.75
C LYS A 148 -5.19 -20.53 16.09
N GLU A 149 -4.24 -19.59 16.11
CA GLU A 149 -3.88 -18.78 17.28
C GLU A 149 -4.90 -17.67 17.60
N LYS A 150 -5.99 -17.54 16.81
CA LYS A 150 -7.05 -16.53 16.94
C LYS A 150 -6.55 -15.08 16.81
N ILE A 151 -5.34 -14.88 16.29
CA ILE A 151 -4.82 -13.56 15.90
C ILE A 151 -5.57 -13.05 14.67
N VAL A 152 -5.83 -13.96 13.73
CA VAL A 152 -6.65 -13.77 12.53
C VAL A 152 -7.97 -14.52 12.70
N ARG A 153 -9.06 -14.00 12.13
CA ARG A 153 -10.38 -14.65 12.09
C ARG A 153 -11.04 -14.45 10.73
N ASP A 154 -11.89 -15.37 10.33
CA ASP A 154 -12.61 -15.36 9.04
C ASP A 154 -11.66 -15.21 7.84
N LEU A 155 -10.55 -15.98 7.84
CA LEU A 155 -9.51 -15.88 6.82
C LEU A 155 -10.01 -16.36 5.46
N LYS A 156 -9.86 -15.49 4.46
CA LYS A 156 -10.02 -15.80 3.04
C LYS A 156 -8.70 -15.55 2.34
N ILE A 157 -8.30 -16.49 1.49
CA ILE A 157 -7.06 -16.45 0.74
C ILE A 157 -7.40 -16.56 -0.74
N SER A 158 -6.85 -15.68 -1.55
CA SER A 158 -6.92 -15.74 -3.01
C SER A 158 -5.52 -15.59 -3.58
N ILE A 159 -5.15 -16.46 -4.52
CA ILE A 159 -3.89 -16.39 -5.25
C ILE A 159 -4.28 -16.00 -6.67
N PRO A 160 -3.99 -14.76 -7.11
CA PRO A 160 -4.32 -14.34 -8.47
C PRO A 160 -3.60 -15.26 -9.46
N ILE A 161 -4.35 -15.84 -10.39
CA ILE A 161 -3.78 -16.59 -11.50
C ILE A 161 -3.18 -15.57 -12.46
N ILE A 162 -1.87 -15.63 -12.65
CA ILE A 162 -1.22 -14.89 -13.73
C ILE A 162 -1.50 -15.69 -15.00
N TYR A 163 -2.36 -15.19 -15.87
CA TYR A 163 -2.36 -15.64 -17.26
C TYR A 163 -1.07 -15.09 -17.87
N GLU A 164 -0.08 -15.94 -18.10
CA GLU A 164 0.95 -15.62 -19.06
C GLU A 164 0.23 -15.35 -20.39
N GLN A 165 0.28 -14.12 -20.88
CA GLN A 165 -0.07 -13.89 -22.28
C GLN A 165 0.98 -14.64 -23.11
N PRO A 166 0.57 -15.43 -24.12
CA PRO A 166 1.48 -16.17 -24.98
C PRO A 166 2.44 -15.25 -25.74
#